data_AF-A0AAV3WNQ1-F1
#
_entry.id   AF-A0AAV3WNQ1-F1
#
_cell.length_a   1.000
_cell.length_b   1.000
_cell.length_c   1.000
_cell.angle_alpha   90.00
_cell.angle_beta   90.00
_cell.angle_gamma   90.00
#
_symmetry.space_group_name_H-M   'P 1'
#
loop_
_entity.id
_entity.type
_entity.pdbx_description
1 polymer ?
#
loop_
_entity_poly.entity_id
_entity_poly.type
_entity_poly.pdbx_seq_one_letter_code
_entity_poly.pdbx_strand_id
1 'polypeptide(L)'
;MNFFNLFKSKKQPDTTLLKKCTETKSQKIQFETKFTATNLTQDKVLIKSIVDKMVKEDPFKNFYTGKVDADFSPLSKRVYKYDAITTVNVNLLVDSKNHYNITVEGIELGSVPQSISKEFTHYYETYLLTAYAYATGGYYKEYSSETQKVIEGFDPYGLDLYVQFT
;
A
#
# COMPACT_ATOMS: atom_id res chain seq x y z
N MET A 1 -50.77 32.30 -39.17
CA MET A 1 -50.46 33.21 -38.05
C MET A 1 -50.50 32.37 -36.78
N ASN A 2 -49.34 31.99 -36.26
CA ASN A 2 -48.62 32.68 -35.17
C ASN A 2 -49.15 32.22 -33.80
N PHE A 3 -48.35 31.87 -32.79
CA PHE A 3 -46.92 31.74 -32.59
C PHE A 3 -46.79 30.99 -31.25
N PHE A 4 -45.94 29.95 -31.20
CA PHE A 4 -44.88 29.69 -30.22
C PHE A 4 -45.07 29.91 -28.70
N ASN A 5 -44.37 29.02 -27.97
CA ASN A 5 -43.74 29.17 -26.64
C ASN A 5 -44.66 28.86 -25.43
N LEU A 6 -44.29 28.07 -24.41
CA LEU A 6 -42.98 27.66 -23.90
C LEU A 6 -43.08 26.26 -23.22
N PHE A 7 -42.43 25.24 -23.77
CA PHE A 7 -41.94 24.12 -22.96
C PHE A 7 -40.58 24.53 -22.38
N LYS A 8 -40.57 24.95 -21.11
CA LYS A 8 -39.33 25.07 -20.33
C LYS A 8 -38.87 23.67 -19.90
N SER A 9 -38.26 22.94 -20.84
CA SER A 9 -37.35 21.85 -20.50
C SER A 9 -36.12 22.47 -19.83
N LYS A 10 -35.92 22.17 -18.54
CA LYS A 10 -34.68 22.48 -17.84
C LYS A 10 -33.57 21.65 -18.50
N LYS A 11 -32.61 22.34 -19.12
CA LYS A 11 -31.35 21.77 -19.59
C LYS A 11 -30.72 20.94 -18.46
N GLN A 12 -30.68 19.63 -18.63
CA GLN A 12 -29.66 18.81 -17.98
C GLN A 12 -28.31 19.25 -18.55
N PRO A 13 -27.30 19.54 -17.72
CA PRO A 13 -25.96 19.81 -18.21
C PRO A 13 -25.40 18.54 -18.86
N ASP A 14 -24.71 18.74 -19.98
CA ASP A 14 -24.09 17.73 -20.82
C ASP A 14 -23.40 16.64 -19.98
N THR A 15 -23.90 15.42 -20.09
CA THR A 15 -23.18 14.23 -19.65
C THR A 15 -21.95 14.14 -20.53
N THR A 16 -20.82 14.62 -20.03
CA THR A 16 -19.51 14.45 -20.64
C THR A 16 -19.38 12.96 -20.95
N LEU A 17 -19.29 12.65 -22.25
CA LEU A 17 -19.05 11.30 -22.75
C LEU A 17 -17.86 10.72 -21.99
N LEU A 18 -18.13 9.78 -21.08
CA LEU A 18 -17.12 8.91 -20.50
C LEU A 18 -16.44 8.24 -21.68
N LYS A 19 -15.21 8.66 -21.97
CA LYS A 19 -14.36 8.02 -22.97
C LYS A 19 -14.29 6.54 -22.61
N LYS A 20 -14.86 5.73 -23.52
CA LYS A 20 -14.79 4.28 -23.52
C LYS A 20 -13.35 3.86 -23.20
N CYS A 21 -13.14 3.24 -22.05
CA CYS A 21 -11.86 2.61 -21.69
C CYS A 21 -11.57 1.54 -22.75
N THR A 22 -10.70 1.88 -23.69
CA THR A 22 -10.05 0.91 -24.56
C THR A 22 -9.11 0.07 -23.71
N GLU A 23 -9.44 -1.20 -23.56
CA GLU A 23 -8.57 -2.23 -22.99
C GLU A 23 -7.20 -2.26 -23.68
N THR A 24 -6.18 -2.60 -22.88
CA THR A 24 -4.86 -3.10 -23.29
C THR A 24 -3.91 -2.12 -24.02
N LYS A 25 -3.51 -1.06 -23.33
CA LYS A 25 -2.07 -0.73 -23.29
C LYS A 25 -1.60 -1.02 -21.89
N SER A 26 -0.55 -1.84 -21.74
CA SER A 26 0.25 -1.86 -20.52
C SER A 26 0.58 -0.40 -20.21
N GLN A 27 -0.03 0.16 -19.18
CA GLN A 27 0.21 1.54 -18.77
C GLN A 27 1.67 1.54 -18.28
N LYS A 28 2.55 2.11 -19.10
CA LYS A 28 3.99 2.13 -18.83
C LYS A 28 4.20 2.81 -17.49
N ILE A 29 4.97 2.19 -16.60
CA ILE A 29 5.37 2.81 -15.33
C ILE A 29 6.10 4.13 -15.63
N GLN A 30 5.56 5.21 -15.09
CA GLN A 30 6.10 6.56 -15.25
C GLN A 30 6.98 6.93 -14.07
N PHE A 31 6.60 6.45 -12.89
CA PHE A 31 7.33 6.64 -11.65
C PHE A 31 7.02 5.50 -10.68
N GLU A 32 8.05 5.07 -9.95
CA GLU A 32 7.91 4.11 -8.86
C GLU A 32 8.83 4.50 -7.70
N THR A 33 8.37 4.24 -6.48
CA THR A 33 9.18 4.45 -5.29
C THR A 33 8.82 3.46 -4.20
N LYS A 34 9.74 3.29 -3.26
CA LYS A 34 9.58 2.45 -2.08
C LYS A 34 9.82 3.27 -0.83
N PHE A 35 8.94 3.12 0.16
CA PHE A 35 9.12 3.65 1.51
C PHE A 35 9.19 2.50 2.51
N THR A 36 10.09 2.58 3.47
CA THR A 36 9.94 1.84 4.72
C THR A 36 9.10 2.69 5.68
N ALA A 37 8.37 2.05 6.61
CA ALA A 37 7.65 2.77 7.66
C ALA A 37 8.55 3.78 8.39
N THR A 38 9.81 3.42 8.62
CA THR A 38 10.82 4.27 9.27
C THR A 38 11.23 5.50 8.46
N ASN A 39 10.98 5.53 7.15
CA ASN A 39 11.14 6.74 6.35
C ASN A 39 10.02 7.77 6.63
N LEU A 40 8.87 7.32 7.15
CA LEU A 40 7.64 8.12 7.29
C LEU A 40 7.34 8.45 8.76
N THR A 41 7.66 7.55 9.69
CA THR A 41 7.40 7.70 11.12
C THR A 41 8.41 6.91 11.97
N GLN A 42 8.63 7.34 13.20
CA GLN A 42 9.40 6.60 14.21
C GLN A 42 8.51 5.93 15.26
N ASP A 43 7.18 6.09 15.14
CA ASP A 43 6.22 5.53 16.10
C ASP A 43 6.01 4.02 15.86
N LYS A 44 6.69 3.21 16.67
CA LYS A 44 6.60 1.75 16.62
C LYS A 44 5.22 1.22 17.02
N VAL A 45 4.49 1.94 17.87
CA VAL A 45 3.14 1.53 18.32
C VAL A 45 2.15 1.72 17.18
N LEU A 46 2.25 2.85 16.47
CA LEU A 46 1.49 3.11 15.26
C LEU A 46 1.73 2.04 14.20
N ILE A 47 2.99 1.74 13.89
CA ILE A 47 3.35 0.71 12.89
C ILE A 47 2.74 -0.64 13.27
N LYS A 48 2.87 -1.04 14.54
CA LYS A 48 2.25 -2.28 15.04
C LYS A 48 0.73 -2.27 14.84
N SER A 49 0.05 -1.17 15.15
CA SER A 49 -1.41 -1.07 15.00
C SER A 49 -1.87 -1.25 13.55
N ILE A 50 -1.08 -0.75 12.59
CA ILE A 50 -1.34 -0.92 11.16
C ILE A 50 -1.14 -2.38 10.77
N VAL A 51 -0.03 -3.00 11.18
CA VAL A 51 0.22 -4.43 10.91
C VAL A 51 -0.88 -5.31 11.51
N ASP A 52 -1.29 -5.05 12.75
CA ASP A 52 -2.38 -5.78 13.40
C ASP A 52 -3.69 -5.66 12.58
N LYS A 53 -3.98 -4.48 12.02
CA LYS A 53 -5.13 -4.25 11.16
C LYS A 53 -5.02 -5.01 9.83
N MET A 54 -3.86 -4.97 9.16
CA MET A 54 -3.61 -5.75 7.95
C MET A 54 -3.82 -7.26 8.19
N VAL A 55 -3.31 -7.79 9.30
CA VAL A 55 -3.48 -9.20 9.69
C VAL A 55 -4.94 -9.55 9.97
N LYS A 56 -5.70 -8.62 10.55
CA LYS A 56 -7.12 -8.83 10.83
C LYS A 56 -7.95 -8.93 9.55
N GLU A 57 -7.66 -8.06 8.58
CA GLU A 57 -8.40 -7.94 7.32
C GLU A 57 -7.91 -8.94 6.24
N ASP A 58 -6.71 -9.51 6.36
CA ASP A 58 -6.25 -10.57 5.46
C ASP A 58 -7.11 -11.85 5.60
N PRO A 59 -7.81 -12.28 4.53
CA PRO A 59 -8.63 -13.49 4.57
C PRO A 59 -7.79 -14.78 4.55
N PHE A 60 -6.56 -14.74 4.03
CA PHE A 60 -5.75 -15.94 3.86
C PHE A 60 -4.96 -16.31 5.12
N LYS A 61 -4.49 -15.31 5.87
CA LYS A 61 -3.72 -15.46 7.11
C LYS A 61 -2.60 -16.50 6.96
N ASN A 62 -1.86 -16.40 5.85
CA ASN A 62 -0.83 -17.36 5.47
C ASN A 62 0.43 -17.19 6.34
N PHE A 63 0.32 -17.56 7.62
CA PHE A 63 1.37 -17.33 8.61
C PHE A 63 2.61 -18.16 8.32
N TYR A 64 3.78 -17.54 8.48
CA TYR A 64 5.08 -18.13 8.13
C TYR A 64 5.12 -18.66 6.70
N THR A 65 4.35 -18.06 5.78
CA THR A 65 4.19 -18.52 4.39
C THR A 65 3.71 -19.98 4.27
N GLY A 66 3.01 -20.48 5.30
CA GLY A 66 2.49 -21.85 5.35
C GLY A 66 3.50 -22.89 5.84
N LYS A 67 4.70 -22.45 6.26
CA LYS A 67 5.74 -23.36 6.74
C LYS A 67 5.50 -23.82 8.17
N VAL A 68 5.83 -25.08 8.42
CA VAL A 68 5.90 -25.68 9.75
C VAL A 68 7.36 -25.90 10.16
N ASP A 69 7.60 -26.23 11.43
CA ASP A 69 8.96 -26.37 11.98
C ASP A 69 9.81 -27.40 11.20
N ALA A 70 9.19 -28.45 10.65
CA ALA A 70 9.86 -29.45 9.84
C ALA A 70 10.43 -28.91 8.51
N ASP A 71 9.95 -27.75 8.03
CA ASP A 71 10.42 -27.10 6.79
C ASP A 71 11.69 -26.25 7.01
N PHE A 72 12.13 -26.08 8.25
CA PHE A 72 13.30 -25.29 8.60
C PHE A 72 14.53 -26.21 8.72
N SER A 73 15.46 -26.00 7.78
CA SER A 73 16.72 -26.72 7.65
C SER A 73 17.89 -25.75 7.81
N PRO A 74 19.14 -26.23 7.92
CA PRO A 74 20.32 -25.36 7.98
C PRO A 74 20.47 -24.37 6.81
N LEU A 75 19.82 -24.64 5.67
CA LEU A 75 19.85 -23.75 4.49
C LEU A 75 18.59 -22.87 4.39
N SER A 76 17.60 -23.08 5.26
CA SER A 76 16.38 -22.30 5.27
C SER A 76 16.66 -20.89 5.78
N LYS A 77 16.14 -19.89 5.07
CA LYS A 77 16.17 -18.50 5.53
C LYS A 77 15.22 -18.32 6.72
N ARG A 78 15.46 -17.27 7.51
CA ARG A 78 14.48 -16.72 8.45
C ARG A 78 13.16 -16.44 7.73
N VAL A 79 12.05 -16.79 8.37
CA VAL A 79 10.69 -16.53 7.87
C VAL A 79 9.90 -15.83 8.97
N TYR A 80 9.35 -14.67 8.66
CA TYR A 80 8.49 -13.95 9.59
C TYR A 80 7.06 -14.46 9.50
N LYS A 81 6.36 -14.38 10.63
CA LYS A 81 4.97 -14.78 10.77
C LYS A 81 4.07 -14.09 9.76
N TYR A 82 4.36 -12.83 9.44
CA TYR A 82 3.52 -11.99 8.58
C TYR A 82 4.13 -11.68 7.20
N ASP A 83 5.14 -12.43 6.75
CA ASP A 83 5.82 -12.19 5.45
C ASP A 83 4.86 -12.23 4.25
N ALA A 84 3.78 -13.01 4.32
CA ALA A 84 2.77 -13.09 3.27
C ALA A 84 1.64 -12.05 3.39
N ILE A 85 1.63 -11.26 4.47
CA ILE A 85 0.55 -10.30 4.73
C ILE A 85 0.81 -9.03 3.93
N THR A 86 -0.12 -8.71 3.04
CA THR A 86 -0.07 -7.54 2.17
C THR A 86 -1.43 -6.87 2.12
N THR A 87 -1.45 -5.57 1.80
CA THR A 87 -2.66 -4.84 1.51
C THR A 87 -2.47 -3.88 0.35
N VAL A 88 -3.54 -3.69 -0.42
CA VAL A 88 -3.68 -2.64 -1.44
C VAL A 88 -4.45 -1.42 -0.91
N ASN A 89 -4.92 -1.47 0.34
CA ASN A 89 -5.63 -0.37 0.98
C ASN A 89 -4.63 0.69 1.48
N VAL A 90 -3.89 1.26 0.54
CA VAL A 90 -2.88 2.30 0.74
C VAL A 90 -3.33 3.53 -0.02
N ASN A 91 -3.58 4.62 0.68
CA ASN A 91 -4.02 5.87 0.07
C ASN A 91 -3.04 6.99 0.35
N LEU A 92 -2.92 7.89 -0.61
CA LEU A 92 -2.14 9.11 -0.50
C LEU A 92 -3.10 10.30 -0.35
N LEU A 93 -3.00 11.00 0.77
CA LEU A 93 -3.75 12.23 1.03
C LEU A 93 -2.86 13.42 0.72
N VAL A 94 -3.37 14.39 -0.03
CA VAL A 94 -2.64 15.61 -0.40
C VAL A 94 -3.26 16.83 0.28
N ASP A 95 -2.42 17.68 0.88
CA ASP A 95 -2.86 18.96 1.44
C ASP A 95 -2.77 20.11 0.40
N SER A 96 -3.26 21.30 0.77
CA SER A 96 -3.22 22.48 -0.11
C SER A 96 -1.81 22.99 -0.44
N LYS A 97 -0.76 22.44 0.19
CA LYS A 97 0.64 22.79 0.01
C LYS A 97 1.43 21.68 -0.70
N ASN A 98 0.74 20.69 -1.29
CA ASN A 98 1.33 19.51 -1.93
C ASN A 98 2.23 18.71 -0.98
N HIS A 99 1.87 18.64 0.31
CA HIS A 99 2.39 17.63 1.21
C HIS A 99 1.52 16.39 1.12
N TYR A 100 2.17 15.24 1.06
CA TYR A 100 1.50 13.96 0.90
C TYR A 100 1.62 13.15 2.19
N ASN A 101 0.49 12.70 2.73
CA ASN A 101 0.43 11.78 3.86
C ASN A 101 -0.04 10.41 3.38
N ILE A 102 0.67 9.36 3.78
CA ILE A 102 0.30 7.98 3.46
C ILE A 102 -0.59 7.44 4.56
N THR A 103 -1.69 6.81 4.16
CA THR A 103 -2.55 6.01 5.03
C THR A 103 -2.51 4.55 4.59
N VAL A 104 -2.52 3.63 5.55
CA VAL A 104 -2.57 2.18 5.32
C VAL A 104 -3.71 1.62 6.15
N GLU A 105 -4.61 0.86 5.52
CA GLU A 105 -5.84 0.39 6.15
C GLU A 105 -6.66 1.54 6.79
N GLY A 106 -6.61 2.73 6.21
CA GLY A 106 -7.27 3.94 6.73
C GLY A 106 -6.67 4.51 8.03
N ILE A 107 -5.47 4.05 8.43
CA ILE A 107 -4.69 4.64 9.53
C ILE A 107 -3.58 5.49 8.92
N GLU A 108 -3.40 6.72 9.38
CA GLU A 108 -2.31 7.59 8.94
C GLU A 108 -0.96 7.08 9.42
N LEU A 109 -0.05 6.80 8.48
CA LEU A 109 1.29 6.29 8.77
C LEU A 109 2.31 7.41 8.92
N GLY A 110 2.24 8.43 8.05
CA GLY A 110 3.14 9.57 8.10
C GLY A 110 3.28 10.28 6.75
N SER A 111 4.07 11.36 6.76
CA SER A 111 4.28 12.23 5.60
C SER A 111 5.39 11.74 4.70
N VAL A 112 5.18 11.86 3.38
CA VAL A 112 6.21 11.65 2.36
C VAL A 112 7.30 12.72 2.53
N PRO A 113 8.59 12.34 2.51
CA PRO A 113 9.69 13.31 2.59
C PRO A 113 9.59 14.39 1.51
N GLN A 114 9.94 15.62 1.86
CA GLN A 114 9.82 16.78 0.96
C GLN A 114 10.69 16.64 -0.30
N SER A 115 11.81 15.90 -0.21
CA SER A 115 12.67 15.59 -1.35
C SER A 115 11.93 14.82 -2.45
N ILE A 116 10.99 13.96 -2.08
CA ILE A 116 10.22 13.10 -2.99
C ILE A 116 8.87 13.75 -3.36
N SER A 117 8.30 14.56 -2.46
CA SER A 117 7.00 15.24 -2.66
C SER A 117 6.97 16.13 -3.92
N LYS A 118 8.11 16.74 -4.28
CA LYS A 118 8.22 17.57 -5.50
C LYS A 118 8.04 16.75 -6.77
N GLU A 119 8.64 15.57 -6.83
CA GLU A 119 8.51 14.66 -7.96
C GLU A 119 7.08 14.09 -8.03
N PHE A 120 6.52 13.72 -6.87
CA PHE A 120 5.16 13.19 -6.74
C PHE A 120 4.09 14.10 -7.35
N THR A 121 4.23 15.42 -7.21
CA THR A 121 3.19 16.36 -7.68
C THR A 121 2.95 16.28 -9.17
N HIS A 122 4.03 16.16 -9.96
CA HIS A 122 3.89 16.00 -11.41
C HIS A 122 3.11 14.72 -11.76
N TYR A 123 3.40 13.62 -11.06
CA TYR A 123 2.81 12.34 -11.38
C TYR A 123 1.39 12.18 -10.84
N TYR A 124 1.12 12.71 -9.65
CA TYR A 124 -0.15 12.57 -8.93
C TYR A 124 -1.34 13.19 -9.67
N GLU A 125 -1.13 14.29 -10.39
CA GLU A 125 -2.19 14.96 -11.15
C GLU A 125 -2.47 14.30 -12.51
N THR A 126 -1.51 13.56 -13.05
CA THR A 126 -1.51 13.13 -14.47
C THR A 126 -1.72 11.63 -14.65
N TYR A 127 -1.32 10.81 -13.67
CA TYR A 127 -1.23 9.35 -13.82
C TYR A 127 -2.01 8.61 -12.74
N LEU A 128 -2.29 7.34 -13.01
CA LEU A 128 -3.02 6.49 -12.07
C LEU A 128 -2.09 6.02 -10.95
N LEU A 129 -2.47 6.29 -9.70
CA LEU A 129 -1.77 5.82 -8.51
C LEU A 129 -2.13 4.36 -8.21
N THR A 130 -1.10 3.52 -8.04
CA THR A 130 -1.20 2.19 -7.44
C THR A 130 -0.27 2.12 -6.25
N ALA A 131 -0.76 1.67 -5.09
CA ALA A 131 0.05 1.51 -3.90
C ALA A 131 -0.32 0.24 -3.13
N TYR A 132 0.68 -0.38 -2.51
CA TYR A 132 0.51 -1.57 -1.68
C TYR A 132 1.57 -1.60 -0.57
N ALA A 133 1.24 -2.28 0.52
CA ALA A 133 2.11 -2.43 1.68
C ALA A 133 2.29 -3.91 2.04
N TYR A 134 3.48 -4.24 2.55
CA TYR A 134 3.80 -5.53 3.15
C TYR A 134 4.15 -5.34 4.60
N ALA A 135 3.66 -6.25 5.45
CA ALA A 135 4.15 -6.36 6.81
C ALA A 135 5.59 -6.90 6.79
N THR A 136 6.48 -6.27 7.56
CA THR A 136 7.85 -6.74 7.76
C THR A 136 8.15 -6.86 9.26
N GLY A 137 9.17 -7.65 9.61
CA GLY A 137 9.53 -7.88 11.01
C GLY A 137 8.46 -8.66 11.78
N GLY A 138 8.47 -8.51 13.11
CA GLY A 138 7.63 -9.27 14.02
C GLY A 138 8.23 -10.62 14.41
N TYR A 139 7.36 -11.54 14.83
CA TYR A 139 7.77 -12.90 15.19
C TYR A 139 8.34 -13.63 13.98
N TYR A 140 9.44 -14.34 14.16
CA TYR A 140 10.06 -15.15 13.11
C TYR A 140 10.44 -16.54 13.59
N LYS A 141 10.67 -17.42 12.62
CA LYS A 141 11.27 -18.75 12.80
C LYS A 141 12.52 -18.84 11.94
N GLU A 142 13.57 -19.46 12.48
CA GLU A 142 14.78 -19.79 11.74
C GLU A 142 15.47 -21.03 12.31
N TYR A 143 16.31 -21.67 11.50
CA TYR A 143 17.13 -22.79 11.97
C TYR A 143 18.40 -22.25 12.64
N SER A 144 18.62 -22.63 13.91
CA SER A 144 19.87 -22.32 14.60
C SER A 144 20.89 -23.43 14.39
N SER A 145 22.04 -23.10 13.79
CA SER A 145 23.17 -24.02 13.65
C SER A 145 23.82 -24.36 14.99
N GLU A 146 23.68 -23.51 16.01
CA GLU A 146 24.25 -23.74 17.34
C GLU A 146 23.45 -24.80 18.09
N THR A 147 22.12 -24.70 18.10
CA THR A 147 21.24 -25.60 18.84
C THR A 147 20.71 -26.76 17.99
N GLN A 148 20.96 -26.74 16.68
CA GLN A 148 20.47 -27.72 15.69
C GLN A 148 18.94 -27.87 15.75
N LYS A 149 18.23 -26.75 15.95
CA LYS A 149 16.78 -26.69 16.18
C LYS A 149 16.21 -25.42 15.57
N VAL A 150 14.91 -25.46 15.28
CA VAL A 150 14.14 -24.25 14.97
C VAL A 150 14.02 -23.40 16.24
N ILE A 151 14.36 -22.13 16.11
CA ILE A 151 14.19 -21.14 17.16
C ILE A 151 13.18 -20.10 16.72
N GLU A 152 12.52 -19.50 17.72
CA GLU A 152 11.64 -18.36 17.53
C GLU A 152 12.32 -17.10 18.04
N GLY A 153 12.07 -15.99 17.38
CA GLY A 153 12.51 -14.67 17.82
C GLY A 153 11.55 -13.58 17.41
N PHE A 154 11.91 -12.34 17.70
CA PHE A 154 11.08 -11.19 17.42
C PHE A 154 11.93 -9.98 17.03
N ASP A 155 11.61 -9.40 15.87
CA ASP A 155 12.07 -8.07 15.47
C ASP A 155 10.91 -7.07 15.55
N PRO A 156 11.18 -5.76 15.73
CA PRO A 156 10.12 -4.76 15.68
C PRO A 156 9.32 -4.84 14.37
N TYR A 157 8.00 -4.66 14.47
CA TYR A 157 7.15 -4.59 13.29
C TYR A 157 7.56 -3.42 12.38
N GLY A 158 7.48 -3.66 11.09
CA GLY A 158 7.76 -2.73 10.02
C GLY A 158 6.73 -2.82 8.90
N LEU A 159 6.83 -1.89 7.96
CA LEU A 159 6.09 -1.92 6.70
C LEU A 159 7.03 -1.53 5.57
N ASP A 160 6.92 -2.24 4.46
CA ASP A 160 7.47 -1.82 3.18
C ASP A 160 6.29 -1.40 2.29
N LEU A 161 6.32 -0.16 1.80
CA LEU A 161 5.29 0.42 0.94
C LEU A 161 5.87 0.64 -0.45
N TYR A 162 5.11 0.25 -1.45
CA TYR A 162 5.43 0.46 -2.86
C TYR A 162 4.37 1.37 -3.45
N VAL A 163 4.82 2.41 -4.13
CA VAL A 163 3.97 3.43 -4.75
C VAL A 163 4.39 3.58 -6.21
N GLN A 164 3.41 3.52 -7.10
CA GLN A 164 3.63 3.52 -8.54
C GLN A 164 2.60 4.42 -9.25
N PHE A 165 3.06 5.14 -10.28
CA PHE A 165 2.22 5.91 -11.19
C PHE A 165 2.34 5.36 -12.62
N THR A 166 1.20 5.13 -13.27
CA THR A 166 1.10 4.53 -14.63
C THR A 166 0.19 5.32 -15.57
#